data_AF-A0A5P8PC53-F1
#
_entry.id   AF-A0A5P8PC53-F1
#
_cell.length_a   1.000
_cell.length_b   1.000
_cell.length_c   1.000
_cell.angle_alpha   90.00
_cell.angle_beta   90.00
_cell.angle_gamma   90.00
#
_symmetry.space_group_name_H-M   'P 1'
#
loop_
_entity.id
_entity.type
_entity.pdbx_description
1 polymer ?
#
loop_
_entity_poly.entity_id
_entity_poly.type
_entity_poly.pdbx_seq_one_letter_code
_entity_poly.pdbx_strand_id
1 'polypeptide(L)' 'MSRFVDPLVVGRVIGEVVDMFVPSVAMAVAYGARDLSNGCHVKPSLAADQPLVRIS' A
#
# COMPACT_ATOMS: atom_id res chain seq x y z
N MET A 1 10.42 -5.68 -14.37
CA MET A 1 10.27 -5.07 -13.04
C MET A 1 8.97 -5.56 -12.45
N SER A 2 8.92 -5.83 -11.14
CA SER A 2 7.73 -6.43 -10.54
C SER A 2 6.54 -5.48 -10.70
N ARG A 3 5.43 -5.95 -11.28
CA ARG A 3 4.16 -5.20 -11.41
C ARG A 3 3.65 -4.54 -10.12
N PHE A 4 4.20 -4.92 -8.96
CA PHE A 4 3.84 -4.41 -7.64
C PHE A 4 4.42 -3.02 -7.34
N VAL A 5 5.53 -2.61 -7.98
CA VAL A 5 6.16 -1.30 -7.71
C VAL A 5 5.67 -0.20 -8.63
N ASP A 6 5.16 -0.53 -9.82
CA ASP A 6 4.69 0.46 -10.81
C ASP A 6 3.68 1.46 -10.21
N PRO A 7 2.67 1.04 -9.41
CA PRO A 7 1.76 1.99 -8.77
C PRO A 7 2.45 2.94 -7.79
N LEU A 8 3.53 2.48 -7.12
CA LEU A 8 4.29 3.30 -6.17
C LEU A 8 5.20 4.31 -6.90
N VAL A 9 5.69 3.97 -8.09
CA VAL A 9 6.41 4.90 -8.97
C VAL A 9 5.46 5.95 -9.54
N VAL A 10 4.31 5.53 -10.09
CA VAL A 10 3.30 6.46 -10.65
C VAL A 10 2.76 7.41 -9.57
N GLY A 11 2.53 6.89 -8.36
CA GLY A 11 2.14 7.69 -7.19
C GLY A 11 3.28 8.49 -6.55
N ARG A 12 4.50 8.45 -7.11
CA ARG A 12 5.72 9.14 -6.63
C ARG A 12 6.20 8.76 -5.22
N VAL A 13 5.62 7.72 -4.62
CA VAL A 13 6.06 7.19 -3.33
C VAL A 13 7.51 6.70 -3.42
N ILE A 14 7.84 5.98 -4.49
CA ILE A 14 9.24 5.72 -4.82
C ILE A 14 9.85 6.99 -5.40
N GLY A 15 10.93 7.48 -4.77
CA GLY A 15 11.60 8.72 -5.11
C GLY A 15 11.29 9.87 -4.14
N GLU A 16 10.05 10.02 -3.66
CA GLU A 16 9.71 11.05 -2.65
C GLU A 16 9.75 10.51 -1.21
N VAL A 17 9.38 9.24 -0.99
CA VAL A 17 9.26 8.65 0.37
C VAL A 17 10.27 7.53 0.59
N VAL A 18 10.48 6.66 -0.41
CA VAL A 18 11.40 5.51 -0.34
C VAL A 18 12.24 5.39 -1.60
N ASP A 19 13.43 4.81 -1.47
CA ASP A 19 14.28 4.48 -2.62
C ASP A 19 13.72 3.30 -3.44
N MET A 20 14.21 3.15 -4.67
CA MET A 20 13.83 2.02 -5.52
C MET A 20 14.26 0.69 -4.89
N PHE A 21 13.34 -0.26 -4.79
CA PHE A 21 13.56 -1.53 -4.11
C PHE A 21 12.93 -2.71 -4.87
N VAL A 22 13.42 -3.93 -4.58
CA VAL A 22 12.80 -5.16 -5.05
C VAL A 22 11.92 -5.71 -3.92
N PRO A 23 10.59 -5.83 -4.08
CA PRO A 23 9.72 -6.38 -3.04
C PRO A 23 10.13 -7.80 -2.68
N SER A 24 10.36 -8.07 -1.39
CA SER A 24 10.78 -9.38 -0.87
C SER A 24 9.73 -10.08 -0.01
N VAL A 25 8.77 -9.33 0.53
CA VAL A 25 7.74 -9.81 1.45
C VAL A 25 6.38 -9.30 0.98
N ALA A 26 5.36 -10.14 1.04
CA ALA A 26 4.00 -9.72 0.71
C ALA A 26 3.35 -9.04 1.92
N MET A 27 2.73 -7.88 1.69
CA MET A 27 1.98 -7.15 2.70
C MET A 27 0.57 -6.89 2.19
N ALA A 28 -0.42 -7.20 3.03
CA ALA A 28 -1.83 -6.85 2.80
C ALA A 28 -2.33 -6.00 3.97
N VAL A 29 -3.07 -4.93 3.65
CA VAL A 29 -3.64 -4.00 4.62
C VAL A 29 -5.13 -3.87 4.37
N ALA A 30 -5.92 -3.88 5.42
CA ALA A 30 -7.37 -3.72 5.34
C ALA A 30 -7.90 -2.77 6.43
N TYR A 31 -8.86 -1.92 6.05
CA TYR A 31 -9.69 -1.18 7.01
C TYR A 31 -11.07 -1.84 7.07
N GLY A 32 -11.43 -2.40 8.23
CA GLY A 32 -12.64 -3.22 8.38
C GLY A 32 -12.60 -4.44 7.44
N ALA A 33 -13.65 -4.62 6.64
CA ALA A 33 -13.76 -5.70 5.64
C ALA A 33 -13.20 -5.33 4.25
N ARG A 34 -12.54 -4.17 4.10
CA ARG A 34 -12.05 -3.67 2.82
C ARG A 34 -10.53 -3.75 2.72
N ASP A 35 -10.05 -4.62 1.85
CA ASP A 35 -8.64 -4.69 1.45
C ASP A 35 -8.23 -3.44 0.66
N LEU A 36 -7.00 -2.98 0.90
CA LEU A 36 -6.41 -1.83 0.23
C LEU A 36 -5.53 -2.24 -0.94
N SER A 37 -5.55 -1.38 -1.96
CA SER A 37 -4.63 -1.42 -3.09
C SER A 37 -3.91 -0.07 -3.21
N ASN A 38 -2.69 -0.07 -3.75
CA ASN A 38 -1.94 1.16 -4.00
C ASN A 38 -2.76 2.14 -4.85
N GLY A 39 -2.87 3.38 -4.38
CA GLY A 39 -3.60 4.46 -5.06
C GLY A 39 -5.12 4.45 -4.85
N CYS A 40 -5.70 3.53 -4.06
CA CYS A 40 -7.13 3.55 -3.79
C CYS A 40 -7.51 4.67 -2.80
N HIS A 41 -8.69 5.29 -3.01
CA HIS A 41 -9.23 6.25 -2.05
C HIS A 41 -9.83 5.54 -0.84
N VAL A 42 -9.42 6.01 0.35
CA VAL A 42 -9.97 5.60 1.64
C VAL A 42 -10.71 6.78 2.25
N LYS A 43 -11.96 6.57 2.66
CA LYS A 43 -12.73 7.62 3.36
C LYS A 43 -12.10 7.82 4.74
N PRO A 44 -11.93 9.06 5.23
CA PRO A 44 -11.35 9.30 6.55
C PRO A 44 -12.06 8.55 7.69
N SER A 45 -13.39 8.41 7.60
CA SER A 45 -14.17 7.65 8.58
C SER A 45 -13.84 6.15 8.62
N LEU A 46 -13.35 5.58 7.53
CA LEU A 46 -12.89 4.18 7.49
C LEU A 46 -11.46 4.03 8.03
N ALA A 47 -10.65 5.08 7.93
CA ALA A 47 -9.29 5.12 8.44
C ALA A 47 -9.19 5.68 9.87
N ALA A 48 -10.32 5.83 10.56
CA ALA A 48 -10.36 6.33 11.94
C ALA A 48 -9.80 5.30 12.93
N ASP A 49 -10.05 4.01 12.67
CA ASP A 49 -9.54 2.89 13.46
C ASP A 49 -8.30 2.27 12.83
N GLN A 50 -7.49 1.58 13.64
CA GLN A 50 -6.26 0.95 13.18
C GLN A 50 -6.55 -0.16 12.12
N PRO A 51 -5.78 -0.23 11.01
CA PRO A 51 -5.99 -1.27 10.01
C PRO A 51 -5.46 -2.63 10.48
N LEU A 52 -6.00 -3.70 9.90
CA LEU A 52 -5.41 -5.03 9.95
C LEU A 52 -4.25 -5.11 8.96
N VAL A 53 -3.08 -5.55 9.42
CA VAL A 53 -1.89 -5.74 8.59
C VAL A 53 -1.48 -7.21 8.62
N ARG A 54 -1.27 -7.79 7.44
CA ARG A 54 -0.79 -9.17 7.26
C ARG A 54 0.52 -9.15 6.48
N ILE A 55 1.50 -9.91 6.96
CA ILE A 55 2.84 -10.02 6.38
C ILE A 55 3.12 -11.51 6.18
N SER A 56 3.60 -11.91 5.00
CA SER A 56 3.93 -13.30 4.64
C SER A 56 5.16 -13.38 3.74
#